data_AF-A0A4P1RS46-F1
#
_entry.id   AF-A0A4P1RS46-F1
#
_cell.length_a   1.000
_cell.length_b   1.000
_cell.length_c   1.000
_cell.angle_alpha   90.00
_cell.angle_beta   90.00
_cell.angle_gamma   90.00
#
_symmetry.space_group_name_H-M   'P 1'
#
loop_
_entity.id
_entity.type
_entity.pdbx_description
1 polymer ?
#
loop_
_entity_poly.entity_id
_entity_poly.type
_entity_poly.pdbx_seq_one_letter_code
_entity_poly.pdbx_strand_id
1 'polypeptide(L)'
;MSYGEAVKLLGQRWKPILKMPSEQKHAIANGLFDIIKNHGPITVSNTWVRAKEAGLKDLTSKTQMKVVLTWMREKQKLRLVCNHVGAHKQFQYTIPASAGIVPSKHKPT
;
A
#
# COMPACT_ATOMS: atom_id res chain seq x y z
N MET A 1 12.30 -32.16 -12.62
CA MET A 1 11.53 -31.00 -12.12
C MET A 1 10.54 -30.61 -13.21
N SER A 2 9.25 -30.73 -12.93
CA SER A 2 8.19 -30.36 -13.88
C SER A 2 8.03 -28.83 -13.94
N TYR A 3 7.63 -28.30 -15.10
CA TYR A 3 7.31 -26.87 -15.26
C TYR A 3 6.33 -26.36 -14.18
N GLY A 4 5.38 -27.20 -13.75
CA GLY A 4 4.44 -26.87 -12.68
C GLY A 4 5.07 -26.70 -11.29
N GLU A 5 6.16 -27.44 -11.01
CA GLU A 5 6.93 -27.30 -9.77
C GLU A 5 7.81 -26.05 -9.81
N ALA A 6 8.43 -25.76 -10.96
CA ALA A 6 9.21 -24.55 -11.16
C ALA A 6 8.35 -23.29 -11.02
N VAL A 7 7.11 -23.29 -11.53
CA VAL A 7 6.15 -22.18 -11.35
C VAL A 7 5.73 -22.02 -9.89
N LYS A 8 5.55 -23.10 -9.12
CA LYS A 8 5.29 -23.02 -7.67
C LYS A 8 6.47 -22.46 -6.89
N LEU A 9 7.71 -22.85 -7.23
CA LEU A 9 8.93 -22.34 -6.61
C LEU A 9 9.19 -20.87 -6.98
N LEU A 10 8.92 -20.47 -8.22
CA LEU A 10 8.99 -19.07 -8.67
C LEU A 10 7.84 -18.22 -8.10
N GLY A 11 6.68 -18.83 -7.84
CA GLY A 11 5.52 -18.25 -7.16
C GLY A 11 5.71 -18.07 -5.65
N GLN A 12 6.65 -18.81 -5.03
CA GLN A 12 7.23 -18.51 -3.72
C GLN A 12 8.20 -17.34 -3.84
N ARG A 13 7.78 -16.27 -4.52
CA ARG A 13 8.52 -15.03 -4.65
C ARG A 13 8.56 -14.35 -3.28
N TRP A 14 9.62 -14.63 -2.52
CA TRP A 14 10.11 -13.84 -1.38
C TRP A 14 8.99 -13.18 -0.59
N LYS A 15 8.23 -13.97 0.19
CA LYS A 15 7.42 -13.37 1.25
C LYS A 15 8.40 -12.61 2.15
N PRO A 16 8.25 -11.29 2.34
CA PRO A 16 9.15 -10.59 3.23
C PRO A 16 9.10 -11.29 4.59
N ILE A 17 10.25 -11.82 5.02
CA ILE A 17 10.42 -12.63 6.25
C ILE A 17 10.13 -11.82 7.51
N LEU A 18 9.85 -10.52 7.35
CA LEU A 18 9.56 -9.59 8.42
C LEU A 18 8.23 -9.93 9.10
N LYS A 19 8.32 -10.83 10.08
CA LYS A 19 7.26 -11.14 11.03
C LYS A 19 7.10 -9.94 11.95
N MET A 20 6.01 -9.20 11.76
CA MET A 20 5.62 -8.10 12.63
C MET A 20 4.37 -8.50 13.43
N PRO A 21 4.28 -8.15 14.73
CA PRO A 21 3.10 -8.37 15.54
C PRO A 21 1.82 -7.84 14.86
N SER A 22 0.70 -8.51 15.07
CA SER A 22 -0.59 -8.10 14.49
C SER A 22 -0.98 -6.70 14.93
N GLU A 23 -0.86 -6.40 16.22
CA GLU A 23 -1.20 -5.08 16.79
C GLU A 23 -0.42 -3.95 16.11
N GLN A 24 0.89 -4.10 15.96
CA GLN A 24 1.73 -3.14 15.25
C GLN A 24 1.32 -2.99 13.77
N LYS A 25 0.92 -4.07 13.08
CA LYS A 25 0.39 -4.00 11.71
C LYS A 25 -0.89 -3.17 11.66
N HIS A 26 -1.79 -3.36 12.62
CA HIS A 26 -3.05 -2.63 12.70
C HIS A 26 -2.83 -1.13 12.96
N ALA A 27 -1.96 -0.77 13.91
CA ALA A 27 -1.62 0.61 14.22
C ALA A 27 -1.05 1.34 12.98
N ILE A 28 -0.04 0.75 12.34
CA ILE A 28 0.57 1.31 11.12
C ILE A 28 -0.46 1.36 9.98
N ALA A 29 -1.30 0.33 9.82
CA ALA A 29 -2.29 0.29 8.76
C ALA A 29 -3.33 1.40 8.86
N ASN A 30 -3.76 1.77 10.08
CA ASN A 30 -4.71 2.87 10.27
C ASN A 30 -4.08 4.20 9.83
N GLY A 31 -2.85 4.49 10.28
CA GLY A 31 -2.14 5.70 9.86
C GLY A 31 -1.89 5.76 8.35
N LEU A 32 -1.50 4.64 7.73
CA LEU A 32 -1.33 4.57 6.27
C LEU A 32 -2.66 4.74 5.52
N PHE A 33 -3.76 4.20 6.07
CA PHE A 33 -5.09 4.36 5.47
C PHE A 33 -5.50 5.83 5.45
N ASP A 34 -5.34 6.55 6.55
CA ASP A 34 -5.68 7.98 6.64
C ASP A 34 -4.84 8.83 5.68
N ILE A 35 -3.54 8.54 5.56
CA ILE A 35 -2.65 9.20 4.58
C ILE A 35 -3.17 9.00 3.15
N ILE A 36 -3.49 7.77 2.76
CA ILE A 36 -3.95 7.46 1.39
C ILE A 36 -5.33 8.07 1.15
N LYS A 37 -6.22 8.02 2.15
CA LYS A 37 -7.55 8.60 2.09
C LYS A 37 -7.52 10.12 1.90
N ASN A 38 -6.64 10.81 2.62
CA ASN A 38 -6.54 12.27 2.56
C ASN A 38 -5.84 12.79 1.28
N HIS A 39 -4.94 11.99 0.69
CA HIS A 39 -4.18 12.39 -0.50
C HIS A 39 -4.67 11.79 -1.81
N GLY A 40 -5.55 10.78 -1.77
CA GLY A 40 -5.98 10.03 -2.94
C GLY A 40 -4.94 9.03 -3.45
N PRO A 41 -5.05 8.57 -4.71
CA PRO A 41 -4.11 7.61 -5.29
C PRO A 41 -2.66 8.06 -5.19
N ILE A 42 -1.84 7.30 -4.45
CA ILE A 42 -0.48 7.71 -4.10
C ILE A 42 0.53 6.58 -4.33
N THR A 43 1.71 6.92 -4.83
CA THR A 43 2.79 5.95 -5.08
C THR A 43 3.44 5.49 -3.78
N VAL A 44 4.07 4.31 -3.78
CA VAL A 44 4.82 3.79 -2.60
C VAL A 44 5.81 4.81 -2.06
N SER A 45 6.56 5.48 -2.94
CA SER A 45 7.58 6.44 -2.52
C SER A 45 6.94 7.66 -1.84
N ASN A 46 5.84 8.18 -2.39
CA ASN A 46 5.15 9.32 -1.80
C ASN A 46 4.46 8.92 -0.48
N THR A 47 3.89 7.72 -0.38
CA THR A 47 3.35 7.20 0.89
C THR A 47 4.42 7.18 1.99
N TRP A 48 5.65 6.78 1.67
CA TRP A 48 6.75 6.77 2.64
C TRP A 48 7.10 8.17 3.14
N VAL A 49 7.22 9.14 2.23
CA VAL A 49 7.50 10.54 2.59
C VAL A 49 6.41 11.08 3.52
N ARG A 50 5.15 10.88 3.15
CA ARG A 50 4.00 11.32 3.97
C ARG A 50 3.91 10.62 5.31
N ALA A 51 4.25 9.33 5.39
CA ALA A 51 4.29 8.60 6.66
C ALA A 51 5.39 9.13 7.59
N LYS A 52 6.53 9.58 7.05
CA LYS A 52 7.60 10.23 7.81
C LYS A 52 7.18 11.62 8.28
N GLU A 53 6.54 12.41 7.42
CA GLU A 53 5.99 13.74 7.76
C GLU A 53 4.90 13.66 8.83
N ALA A 54 4.03 12.65 8.77
CA ALA A 54 3.00 12.38 9.76
C ALA A 54 3.55 11.80 11.09
N GLY A 55 4.85 11.50 11.16
CA GLY A 55 5.49 11.02 12.39
C GLY A 55 5.01 9.63 12.85
N LEU A 56 4.72 8.70 11.92
CA LEU A 56 4.35 7.32 12.29
C LEU A 56 5.50 6.63 13.05
N LYS A 57 5.43 6.62 14.39
CA LYS A 57 6.51 6.16 15.28
C LYS A 57 6.82 4.67 15.12
N ASP A 58 5.80 3.85 14.86
CA ASP A 58 5.94 2.40 14.75
C ASP A 58 6.51 1.93 13.41
N LEU A 59 6.70 2.85 12.46
CA LEU A 59 7.16 2.56 11.10
C LEU A 59 8.65 2.92 10.96
N THR A 60 9.53 1.94 11.13
CA THR A 60 10.99 2.18 11.15
C THR A 60 11.64 2.12 9.78
N SER A 61 11.05 1.40 8.82
CA SER A 61 11.64 1.21 7.48
C SER A 61 10.62 1.19 6.34
N LYS A 62 11.07 1.56 5.14
CA LYS A 62 10.25 1.47 3.92
C LYS A 62 9.86 0.02 3.60
N THR A 63 10.67 -0.95 4.00
CA THR A 63 10.35 -2.38 3.89
C THR A 63 9.17 -2.78 4.77
N GLN A 64 9.16 -2.35 6.04
CA GLN A 64 7.98 -2.54 6.93
C GLN A 64 6.72 -1.94 6.30
N MET A 65 6.83 -0.73 5.75
CA MET A 65 5.70 -0.07 5.10
C MET A 65 5.16 -0.91 3.94
N LYS A 66 6.04 -1.44 3.07
CA LYS A 66 5.63 -2.29 1.94
C LYS A 66 4.97 -3.60 2.39
N VAL A 67 5.43 -4.18 3.50
CA VAL A 67 4.80 -5.36 4.12
C VAL A 67 3.37 -5.03 4.54
N VAL A 68 3.19 -3.92 5.27
CA VAL A 68 1.86 -3.49 5.73
C VAL A 68 0.95 -3.14 4.56
N LEU A 69 1.43 -2.41 3.55
CA LEU A 69 0.66 -2.10 2.33
C LEU A 69 0.23 -3.37 1.58
N THR A 70 1.09 -4.39 1.54
CA THR A 70 0.73 -5.70 0.94
C THR A 70 -0.33 -6.41 1.75
N TRP A 71 -0.15 -6.46 3.08
CA TRP A 71 -1.13 -7.03 4.00
C TRP A 71 -2.50 -6.31 3.94
N MET A 72 -2.50 -4.98 3.83
CA MET A 72 -3.72 -4.19 3.64
C MET A 72 -4.44 -4.51 2.33
N ARG A 73 -3.70 -4.79 1.24
CA ARG A 73 -4.30 -5.25 -0.04
C ARG A 73 -4.90 -6.65 0.08
N GLU A 74 -4.21 -7.58 0.74
CA GLU A 74 -4.73 -8.94 0.98
C GLU A 74 -6.03 -8.90 1.80
N LYS A 75 -6.13 -7.94 2.72
CA LYS A 75 -7.35 -7.65 3.50
C LYS A 75 -8.35 -6.75 2.78
N GLN A 76 -8.16 -6.48 1.48
CA GLN A 76 -9.02 -5.64 0.65
C GLN A 76 -9.27 -4.23 1.20
N LYS A 77 -8.38 -3.70 2.04
CA LYS A 77 -8.44 -2.32 2.55
C LYS A 77 -7.87 -1.31 1.55
N LEU A 78 -7.01 -1.77 0.64
CA LEU A 78 -6.40 -0.97 -0.41
C LEU A 78 -6.49 -1.69 -1.74
N ARG A 79 -6.53 -0.92 -2.82
CA ARG A 79 -6.39 -1.40 -4.20
C ARG A 79 -5.10 -0.84 -4.79
N LEU A 80 -4.37 -1.67 -5.54
CA LEU A 80 -3.29 -1.20 -6.39
C LEU A 80 -3.86 -0.90 -7.78
N VAL A 81 -3.62 0.32 -8.27
CA VAL A 81 -3.99 0.74 -9.62
C VAL A 81 -2.74 1.09 -10.42
N CYS A 82 -2.81 0.88 -11.73
CA CYS A 82 -1.78 1.31 -12.67
C CYS A 82 -2.29 2.58 -13.36
N ASN A 83 -1.53 3.66 -13.22
CA ASN A 83 -1.71 4.90 -13.95
C ASN A 83 -0.64 4.98 -15.05
N HIS A 84 -1.05 4.88 -16.31
CA HIS A 84 -0.15 5.02 -17.44
C HIS A 84 0.01 6.48 -17.82
N VAL A 85 1.24 6.97 -17.80
CA VAL A 85 1.61 8.31 -18.25
C VAL A 85 2.49 8.15 -19.48
N GLY A 86 1.87 8.17 -20.66
CA GLY A 86 2.52 7.78 -21.91
C GLY A 86 3.04 6.35 -21.85
N ALA A 87 4.34 6.16 -22.08
CA ALA A 87 5.00 4.86 -22.00
C ALA A 87 5.33 4.39 -20.56
N HIS A 88 5.21 5.28 -19.57
CA HIS A 88 5.60 4.98 -18.19
C HIS A 88 4.42 4.44 -17.37
N LYS A 89 4.63 3.34 -16.64
CA LYS A 89 3.65 2.75 -15.72
C LYS A 89 3.90 3.23 -14.29
N GLN A 90 2.95 3.95 -13.71
CA GLN A 90 2.98 4.34 -12.30
C GLN A 90 2.00 3.48 -11.50
N PHE A 91 2.49 2.80 -10.47
CA PHE A 91 1.62 2.04 -9.58
C PHE A 91 1.28 2.85 -8.32
N GLN A 92 0.00 2.98 -8.04
CA GLN A 92 -0.54 3.80 -6.95
C GLN A 92 -1.48 2.98 -6.07
N TYR A 93 -1.45 3.24 -4.77
CA TYR A 93 -2.40 2.68 -3.82
C TYR A 93 -3.58 3.64 -3.67
N THR A 94 -4.79 3.09 -3.68
CA THR A 94 -6.04 3.83 -3.49
C THR A 94 -6.97 3.08 -2.53
N ILE A 95 -7.90 3.82 -1.92
CA ILE A 95 -8.98 3.24 -1.12
C ILE A 95 -10.01 2.64 -2.09
N PRO A 96 -10.49 1.39 -1.88
CA PRO A 96 -11.55 0.83 -2.71
C PRO A 96 -12.84 1.63 -2.53
N ALA A 97 -13.60 1.82 -3.62
CA ALA A 97 -14.81 2.64 -3.63
C ALA A 97 -15.90 2.18 -2.62
N SER A 98 -15.85 0.92 -2.18
CA SER A 98 -16.75 0.36 -1.17
C SER A 98 -16.43 0.79 0.27
N ALA A 99 -15.22 1.30 0.54
CA ALA A 99 -14.85 1.88 1.83
C ALA A 99 -15.06 3.40 1.76
N GLY A 100 -16.31 3.82 1.97
CA GLY A 100 -16.82 5.14 1.60
C GLY A 100 -15.94 6.35 1.95
N ILE A 101 -15.86 7.27 0.99
CA ILE A 101 -16.22 8.68 1.15
C ILE A 101 -16.45 9.30 -0.24
N VAL A 102 -17.60 9.96 -0.35
CA VAL A 102 -18.02 10.91 -1.38
C VAL A 102 -16.88 11.87 -1.78
N PRO A 103 -16.69 12.15 -3.07
CA PRO A 103 -15.70 13.14 -3.49
C PRO A 103 -16.05 14.51 -2.94
N SER A 104 -15.24 15.03 -2.02
CA SER A 104 -15.28 16.45 -1.63
C SER A 104 -14.87 17.27 -2.85
N LYS A 105 -15.84 17.94 -3.47
CA LYS A 105 -15.62 18.86 -4.58
C LYS A 105 -14.95 20.12 -4.05
N HIS A 106 -13.63 20.20 -4.09
CA HIS A 106 -12.98 21.50 -4.08
C HIS A 106 -13.03 22.08 -5.50
N LYS A 107 -13.93 23.05 -5.69
CA LYS A 107 -13.98 23.94 -6.84
C LYS A 107 -12.81 24.94 -6.70
N PRO A 108 -11.88 25.04 -7.67
CA PRO A 108 -11.02 26.21 -7.73
C PRO A 108 -11.88 27.41 -8.14
N THR A 109 -11.87 28.44 -7.29
CA THR A 109 -12.30 29.81 -7.61
C THR A 109 -11.52 30.37 -8.80
#